data_AF-M1A4E8-F1
#
_entry.id   AF-M1A4E8-F1
#
_cell.length_a   1.000
_cell.length_b   1.000
_cell.length_c   1.000
_cell.angle_alpha   90.00
_cell.angle_beta   90.00
_cell.angle_gamma   90.00
#
_symmetry.space_group_name_H-M   'P 1'
#
loop_
_entity.id
_entity.type
_entity.pdbx_description
1 polymer ?
#
loop_
_entity_poly.entity_id
_entity_poly.type
_entity_poly.pdbx_seq_one_letter_code
_entity_poly.pdbx_strand_id
1 'polypeptide(L)'
;MTESGPLNLIDDDNSDTEEGVDKQVRNKLAYDLPGSMPNHGRAIIRTKCLRIAPTGRSWAAATTEGVLIYSMDESFIFDPTDLDIDLTPEAVDAALKENQTSRAVILSLRLNEDSLIKKCIIGVSPADIPAVASSVPVKYIQRLVEALASLLENCPHMEFILRWCQVSYQIQTPLCSFLP
;
A
#
# COMPACT_ATOMS: atom_id res chain seq x y z
N MET A 1 -22.38 -27.71 -16.57
CA MET A 1 -21.39 -26.92 -15.82
C MET A 1 -21.03 -27.76 -14.60
N THR A 2 -19.82 -28.30 -14.54
CA THR A 2 -19.36 -29.10 -13.40
C THR A 2 -18.65 -28.22 -12.37
N GLU A 3 -18.60 -28.69 -11.14
CA GLU A 3 -18.05 -27.98 -9.96
C GLU A 3 -16.56 -27.59 -10.09
N SER A 4 -15.81 -28.23 -10.99
CA SER A 4 -14.39 -27.96 -11.26
C SER A 4 -14.12 -26.94 -12.39
N GLY A 5 -15.14 -26.20 -12.84
CA GLY A 5 -15.01 -25.23 -13.93
C GLY A 5 -15.42 -25.79 -15.31
N PRO A 6 -15.26 -25.00 -16.39
CA PRO A 6 -15.68 -25.40 -17.72
C PRO A 6 -14.81 -26.57 -18.22
N LEU A 7 -15.41 -27.76 -18.37
CA LEU A 7 -14.77 -28.99 -18.90
C LEU A 7 -13.98 -28.75 -20.20
N ASN A 8 -14.37 -27.76 -21.01
CA ASN A 8 -13.71 -27.42 -22.27
C ASN A 8 -12.34 -26.75 -22.13
N LEU A 9 -11.84 -26.53 -20.91
CA LEU A 9 -10.51 -25.97 -20.65
C LEU A 9 -9.50 -27.01 -20.15
N ILE A 10 -9.93 -28.25 -19.94
CA ILE A 10 -9.03 -29.34 -19.56
C ILE A 10 -8.42 -29.89 -20.84
N ASP A 11 -7.10 -29.82 -20.93
CA ASP A 11 -6.33 -30.39 -22.03
C ASP A 11 -6.17 -31.90 -21.78
N ASP A 12 -7.06 -32.69 -22.37
CA ASP A 12 -7.06 -34.16 -22.25
C ASP A 12 -6.13 -34.83 -23.30
N ASP A 13 -5.38 -34.05 -24.09
CA ASP A 13 -4.55 -34.57 -25.18
C ASP A 13 -3.14 -34.96 -24.68
N ASN A 14 -2.92 -36.26 -24.52
CA ASN A 14 -1.62 -36.84 -24.14
C ASN A 14 -0.76 -37.11 -25.39
N SER A 15 -0.58 -36.11 -26.26
CA SER A 15 0.20 -36.27 -27.49
C SER A 15 1.58 -35.61 -27.39
N ASP A 16 2.57 -36.37 -26.92
CA ASP A 16 4.00 -36.11 -27.13
C ASP A 16 4.35 -36.35 -28.62
N THR A 17 3.81 -35.55 -29.54
CA THR A 17 4.19 -35.62 -30.96
C THR A 17 4.12 -34.23 -31.60
N GLU A 18 5.25 -33.81 -32.20
CA GLU A 18 5.48 -32.48 -32.79
C GLU A 18 4.69 -32.19 -34.08
N GLU A 19 3.49 -32.73 -34.24
CA GLU A 19 2.65 -32.47 -35.41
C GLU A 19 1.39 -31.72 -34.97
N GLY A 20 1.35 -30.44 -35.35
CA GLY A 20 0.46 -29.39 -34.85
C GLY A 20 -1.01 -29.79 -34.67
N VAL A 21 -1.53 -29.35 -33.53
CA VAL A 21 -2.89 -29.54 -33.01
C VAL A 21 -3.93 -28.88 -33.92
N ASP A 22 -4.39 -29.58 -34.95
CA ASP A 22 -5.36 -29.07 -35.93
C ASP A 22 -6.83 -29.33 -35.59
N LYS A 23 -7.16 -29.84 -34.39
CA LYS A 23 -8.53 -30.31 -34.10
C LYS A 23 -9.10 -29.91 -32.74
N GLN A 24 -9.14 -28.62 -32.45
CA GLN A 24 -10.08 -28.10 -31.44
C GLN A 24 -10.72 -26.78 -31.86
N VAL A 25 -11.67 -26.82 -32.81
CA VAL A 25 -12.59 -25.67 -33.01
C VAL A 25 -14.00 -26.15 -33.36
N ARG A 26 -14.82 -26.44 -32.34
CA ARG A 26 -16.28 -26.53 -32.51
C ARG A 26 -16.97 -25.41 -31.73
N ASN A 27 -16.78 -24.19 -32.21
CA ASN A 27 -17.76 -23.10 -32.19
C ASN A 27 -17.19 -21.89 -32.96
N LYS A 28 -17.41 -21.88 -34.28
CA LYS A 28 -17.15 -20.75 -35.17
C LYS A 28 -18.11 -19.61 -34.83
N LEU A 29 -17.71 -18.66 -33.99
CA LEU A 29 -18.50 -17.45 -33.71
C LEU A 29 -17.90 -16.16 -34.26
N ALA A 30 -16.77 -16.20 -34.99
CA ALA A 30 -16.17 -14.97 -35.53
C ALA A 30 -15.23 -15.19 -36.73
N TYR A 31 -15.53 -16.12 -37.65
CA TYR A 31 -14.54 -16.55 -38.66
C TYR A 31 -14.62 -15.91 -40.06
N ASP A 32 -15.56 -15.01 -40.36
CA ASP A 32 -15.74 -14.49 -41.73
C ASP A 32 -15.84 -12.95 -41.84
N LEU A 33 -15.03 -12.20 -41.07
CA LEU A 33 -14.80 -10.78 -41.37
C LEU A 33 -13.53 -10.61 -42.21
N PRO A 34 -13.60 -9.97 -43.39
CA PRO A 34 -12.42 -9.73 -44.22
C PRO A 34 -11.42 -8.87 -43.44
N GLY A 35 -10.20 -9.40 -43.26
CA GLY A 35 -9.13 -8.76 -42.48
C GLY A 35 -8.91 -9.34 -41.07
N SER A 36 -9.74 -10.26 -40.60
CA SER A 36 -9.54 -10.93 -39.31
C SER A 36 -8.56 -12.10 -39.45
N MET A 37 -7.37 -12.00 -38.87
CA MET A 37 -6.47 -13.16 -38.76
C MET A 37 -7.04 -14.15 -37.74
N PRO A 38 -7.10 -15.45 -38.06
CA PRO A 38 -7.55 -16.45 -37.11
C PRO A 38 -6.60 -16.54 -35.92
N ASN A 39 -7.17 -16.62 -34.71
CA ASN A 39 -6.39 -16.83 -33.50
C ASN A 39 -6.00 -18.32 -33.43
N HIS A 40 -4.76 -18.63 -33.78
CA HIS A 40 -4.20 -19.98 -33.91
C HIS A 40 -3.94 -20.63 -32.54
N GLY A 41 -4.97 -20.79 -31.70
CA GLY A 41 -4.83 -21.43 -30.39
C GLY A 41 -4.14 -20.59 -29.31
N ARG A 42 -3.89 -19.29 -29.54
CA ARG A 42 -3.33 -18.42 -28.49
C ARG A 42 -4.40 -18.12 -27.44
N ALA A 43 -4.02 -18.24 -26.17
CA ALA A 43 -4.88 -17.92 -25.04
C ALA A 43 -5.47 -16.51 -25.19
N ILE A 44 -6.80 -16.40 -25.07
CA ILE A 44 -7.49 -15.11 -25.15
C ILE A 44 -7.41 -14.45 -23.78
N ILE A 45 -6.70 -13.34 -23.68
CA ILE A 45 -6.60 -12.57 -22.43
C ILE A 45 -7.98 -12.02 -22.07
N ARG A 46 -8.49 -12.41 -20.90
CA ARG A 46 -9.77 -11.90 -20.35
C ARG A 46 -9.65 -11.68 -18.85
N THR A 47 -10.39 -10.70 -18.35
CA THR A 47 -10.51 -10.41 -16.92
C THR A 47 -11.91 -10.77 -16.42
N LYS A 48 -12.02 -11.69 -15.46
CA LYS A 48 -13.32 -12.14 -14.91
C LYS A 48 -13.83 -11.22 -13.81
N CYS A 49 -12.93 -10.70 -12.99
CA CYS A 49 -13.27 -9.76 -11.93
C CYS A 49 -12.12 -8.78 -11.68
N LEU A 50 -12.50 -7.60 -11.17
CA LEU A 50 -11.59 -6.58 -10.68
C LEU A 50 -12.09 -6.15 -9.30
N ARG A 51 -11.17 -6.04 -8.35
CA ARG A 51 -11.44 -5.56 -6.99
C ARG A 51 -10.39 -4.54 -6.59
N ILE A 52 -10.86 -3.40 -6.11
CA ILE A 52 -10.02 -2.36 -5.52
C ILE A 52 -9.94 -2.65 -4.03
N ALA A 53 -8.74 -2.56 -3.46
CA ALA A 53 -8.55 -2.69 -2.03
C ALA A 53 -9.33 -1.58 -1.30
N PRO A 54 -9.94 -1.85 -0.13
CA PRO A 54 -10.64 -0.82 0.65
C PRO A 54 -9.76 0.40 0.99
N THR A 55 -8.44 0.19 1.02
CA THR A 55 -7.43 1.24 1.23
C THR A 55 -7.19 2.12 -0.01
N GLY A 56 -7.70 1.74 -1.19
CA GLY A 56 -7.50 2.46 -2.46
C GLY A 56 -6.09 2.38 -3.05
N ARG A 57 -5.16 1.68 -2.39
CA ARG A 57 -3.73 1.64 -2.74
C ARG A 57 -3.32 0.51 -3.64
N SER A 58 -4.20 -0.47 -3.80
CA SER A 58 -3.95 -1.62 -4.63
C SER A 58 -5.26 -2.11 -5.25
N TRP A 59 -5.13 -2.82 -6.36
CA TRP A 59 -6.23 -3.49 -7.01
C TRP A 59 -5.75 -4.83 -7.55
N ALA A 60 -6.69 -5.78 -7.59
CA ALA A 60 -6.44 -7.11 -8.10
C ALA A 60 -7.39 -7.40 -9.27
N ALA A 61 -6.86 -8.05 -10.31
CA ALA A 61 -7.65 -8.57 -11.42
C ALA A 61 -7.43 -10.07 -11.60
N ALA A 62 -8.53 -10.81 -11.68
CA ALA A 62 -8.51 -12.22 -12.05
C ALA A 62 -8.49 -12.35 -13.57
N THR A 63 -7.32 -12.64 -14.12
CA THR A 63 -7.07 -12.82 -15.55
C THR A 63 -7.06 -14.30 -15.93
N THR A 64 -6.95 -14.60 -17.22
CA THR A 64 -6.80 -15.97 -17.72
C THR A 64 -5.46 -16.62 -17.37
N GLU A 65 -4.45 -15.83 -17.02
CA GLU A 65 -3.13 -16.31 -16.60
C GLU A 65 -3.00 -16.45 -15.07
N GLY A 66 -3.93 -15.85 -14.32
CA GLY A 66 -3.91 -15.85 -12.86
C GLY A 66 -4.41 -14.53 -12.26
N VAL A 67 -4.12 -14.30 -10.98
CA VAL A 67 -4.49 -13.06 -10.28
C VAL A 67 -3.31 -12.09 -10.34
N LEU A 68 -3.52 -10.95 -10.99
CA LEU A 68 -2.56 -9.85 -11.01
C LEU A 68 -2.89 -8.87 -9.89
N ILE A 69 -1.92 -8.55 -9.05
CA ILE A 69 -2.05 -7.57 -7.96
C ILE A 69 -1.15 -6.39 -8.30
N TYR A 70 -1.75 -5.22 -8.42
CA TYR A 70 -1.05 -3.97 -8.63
C TYR A 70 -1.19 -3.11 -7.38
N SER A 71 -0.09 -2.51 -6.94
CA SER A 71 -0.05 -1.57 -5.84
C SER A 71 0.65 -0.29 -6.25
N MET A 72 0.17 0.85 -5.76
CA MET A 72 0.89 2.11 -5.82
C MET A 72 2.02 2.04 -4.79
N ASP A 73 3.26 2.16 -5.23
CA ASP A 73 4.41 2.30 -4.35
C ASP A 73 4.52 3.78 -3.94
N GLU A 74 4.24 4.10 -2.67
CA GLU A 74 4.32 5.48 -2.14
C GLU A 74 5.76 5.89 -1.80
N SER A 75 6.76 5.04 -2.05
CA SER A 75 8.16 5.32 -1.71
C SER A 75 8.80 6.50 -2.46
N PHE A 76 8.13 7.11 -3.44
CA PHE A 76 8.70 8.17 -4.30
C PHE A 76 7.78 9.37 -4.57
N ILE A 77 6.97 9.83 -3.60
CA ILE A 77 6.41 11.19 -3.69
C ILE A 77 7.50 12.18 -3.24
N PHE A 78 8.30 12.65 -4.19
CA PHE A 78 9.28 13.70 -3.96
C PHE A 78 8.57 15.04 -3.72
N ASP A 79 8.53 15.50 -2.46
CA ASP A 79 8.05 16.84 -2.10
C ASP A 79 9.24 17.82 -2.13
N PRO A 80 9.32 18.75 -3.10
CA PRO A 80 10.43 19.71 -3.21
C PRO A 80 10.48 20.70 -2.03
N THR A 81 9.46 20.74 -1.16
CA THR A 81 9.46 21.55 0.07
C THR A 81 10.01 20.83 1.30
N ASP A 82 10.26 19.52 1.20
CA ASP A 82 10.84 18.70 2.27
C ASP A 82 12.36 18.51 2.16
N LEU A 83 13.03 19.18 1.21
CA LEU A 83 14.48 19.35 1.22
C LEU A 83 14.84 20.72 1.77
N ASP A 84 15.00 20.80 3.09
CA ASP A 84 15.63 21.95 3.73
C ASP A 84 17.07 21.58 4.13
N ILE A 85 18.00 22.54 4.02
CA ILE A 85 19.44 22.33 4.30
C ILE A 85 19.67 21.94 5.77
N ASP A 86 18.70 22.26 6.63
CA ASP A 86 18.73 22.01 8.07
C ASP A 86 18.16 20.64 8.50
N LEU A 87 17.79 19.77 7.55
CA LEU A 87 17.27 18.42 7.85
C LEU A 87 18.42 17.42 8.04
N THR A 88 19.04 17.44 9.22
CA THR A 88 20.08 16.49 9.62
C THR A 88 19.68 15.71 10.89
N PRO A 89 20.17 14.46 11.06
CA PRO A 89 19.96 13.72 12.30
C PRO A 89 20.51 14.46 13.54
N GLU A 90 21.57 15.25 13.34
CA GLU A 90 22.15 16.11 14.38
C GLU A 90 21.18 17.21 14.83
N ALA A 91 20.42 17.81 13.91
CA ALA A 91 19.40 18.79 14.23
C ALA A 91 18.22 18.19 15.02
N VAL A 92 17.86 16.94 14.74
CA VAL A 92 16.84 16.20 15.53
C VAL A 92 17.33 15.97 16.95
N ASP A 93 18.57 15.52 17.12
CA ASP A 93 19.17 15.29 18.44
C ASP A 93 19.37 16.60 19.23
N ALA A 94 19.70 17.70 18.54
CA ALA A 94 19.76 19.03 19.15
C ALA A 94 18.37 19.49 19.63
N ALA A 95 17.33 19.34 18.81
CA ALA A 95 15.96 19.69 19.17
C ALA A 95 15.44 18.87 20.38
N LEU A 96 15.80 17.58 20.46
CA LEU A 96 15.51 16.74 21.62
C LEU A 96 16.22 17.25 22.89
N LYS A 97 17.48 17.68 22.80
CA LYS A 97 18.23 18.26 23.94
C LYS A 97 17.65 19.59 24.40
N GLU A 98 17.10 20.38 23.48
CA GLU A 98 16.45 21.66 23.78
C GLU A 98 15.01 21.52 24.30
N ASN A 99 14.53 20.28 24.54
CA ASN A 99 13.14 19.98 24.91
C ASN A 99 12.08 20.48 23.91
N GLN A 100 12.45 20.69 22.66
CA GLN A 100 11.53 21.06 21.58
C GLN A 100 10.97 19.80 20.91
N THR A 101 10.13 19.05 21.64
CA THR A 101 9.60 17.74 21.22
C THR A 101 8.76 17.80 19.95
N SER A 102 7.93 18.83 19.78
CA SER A 102 7.12 19.02 18.56
C SER A 102 7.98 19.19 17.31
N ARG A 103 9.00 20.06 17.40
CA ARG A 103 9.96 20.29 16.32
C ARG A 103 10.75 19.02 16.00
N ALA A 104 11.24 18.31 17.03
CA ALA A 104 11.99 17.07 16.84
C ALA A 104 11.18 15.99 16.11
N VAL A 105 9.91 15.79 16.50
CA VAL A 105 9.03 14.81 15.84
C VAL A 105 8.77 15.20 14.39
N ILE A 106 8.46 16.46 14.09
CA ILE A 106 8.24 16.91 12.71
C ILE A 106 9.50 16.73 11.86
N LEU A 107 10.68 17.10 12.37
CA LEU A 107 11.95 16.92 11.68
C LEU A 107 12.24 15.44 11.41
N SER A 108 12.00 14.55 12.39
CA SER A 108 12.18 13.10 12.21
C SER A 108 11.25 12.51 11.15
N LEU A 109 10.00 13.01 11.07
CA LEU A 109 9.03 12.58 10.06
C LEU A 109 9.41 13.06 8.65
N ARG A 110 10.00 14.27 8.54
CA ARG A 110 10.53 14.78 7.26
C ARG A 110 11.75 14.01 6.78
N LEU A 111 12.66 13.66 7.69
CA LEU A 111 13.84 12.85 7.36
C LEU A 111 13.48 11.41 6.96
N ASN A 112 12.30 10.95 7.41
CA ASN A 112 11.74 9.64 7.08
C ASN A 112 12.59 8.44 7.56
N GLU A 113 13.43 8.63 8.58
CA GLU A 113 14.26 7.57 9.14
C GLU A 113 13.59 6.92 10.36
N ASP A 114 13.24 5.64 10.23
CA ASP A 114 12.47 4.92 11.25
C ASP A 114 13.16 4.88 12.63
N SER A 115 14.49 4.82 12.65
CA SER A 115 15.30 4.82 13.88
C SER A 115 15.09 6.11 14.69
N LEU A 116 15.12 7.26 14.02
CA LEU A 116 15.00 8.58 14.62
C LEU A 116 13.57 8.89 15.01
N ILE A 117 12.59 8.50 14.17
CA ILE A 117 11.17 8.66 14.49
C ILE A 117 10.84 7.91 15.79
N LYS A 118 11.28 6.65 15.91
CA LYS A 118 11.08 5.83 17.11
C LYS A 118 11.75 6.46 18.34
N LYS A 119 12.99 6.93 18.19
CA LYS A 119 13.73 7.63 19.26
C LYS A 119 12.99 8.89 19.73
N CYS A 120 12.49 9.70 18.79
CA CYS A 120 11.74 10.90 19.11
C CYS A 120 10.43 10.58 19.85
N ILE A 121 9.66 9.60 19.36
CA ILE A 121 8.38 9.19 19.97
C ILE A 121 8.59 8.74 21.42
N ILE A 122 9.61 7.91 21.69
CA ILE A 122 9.92 7.43 23.04
C ILE A 122 10.44 8.55 23.94
N GLY A 123 11.13 9.55 23.38
CA GLY A 123 11.64 10.70 24.11
C GLY A 123 10.56 11.71 24.55
N VAL A 124 9.33 11.61 24.04
CA VAL A 124 8.24 12.52 24.40
C VAL A 124 7.63 12.15 25.76
N SER A 125 7.50 13.14 26.65
CA SER A 125 6.76 12.98 27.90
C SER A 125 5.27 12.72 27.64
N PRO A 126 4.60 11.83 28.41
CA PRO A 126 3.18 11.52 28.21
C PRO A 126 2.24 12.72 28.36
N ALA A 127 2.69 13.79 29.03
CA ALA A 127 1.95 15.04 29.17
C ALA A 127 1.91 15.87 27.87
N ASP A 128 2.95 15.77 27.05
CA ASP A 128 3.14 16.62 25.86
C ASP A 128 2.61 15.98 24.57
N ILE A 129 2.23 14.71 24.62
CA ILE A 129 1.62 13.96 23.50
C ILE A 129 0.52 14.76 22.76
N PRO A 130 -0.48 15.36 23.43
CA PRO A 130 -1.52 16.14 22.72
C PRO A 130 -1.01 17.40 22.04
N ALA A 131 -0.02 18.08 22.63
CA ALA A 131 0.59 19.26 22.02
C ALA A 131 1.40 18.88 20.78
N VAL A 132 2.15 17.77 20.85
CA VAL A 132 2.93 17.26 19.72
C VAL A 132 2.00 16.75 18.61
N ALA A 133 1.02 15.92 18.93
CA ALA A 133 0.10 15.34 17.95
C ALA A 133 -0.72 16.40 17.19
N SER A 134 -1.06 17.52 17.82
CA SER A 134 -1.78 18.64 17.17
C SER A 134 -0.87 19.48 16.27
N SER A 135 0.44 19.45 16.49
CA SER A 135 1.41 20.17 15.67
C SER A 135 1.80 19.42 14.38
N VAL A 136 1.52 18.12 14.30
CA VAL A 136 1.91 17.28 13.16
C VAL A 136 0.96 17.51 11.97
N PRO A 137 1.47 17.90 10.79
CA PRO A 137 0.67 18.03 9.59
C PRO A 137 0.03 16.69 9.17
N VAL A 138 -1.20 16.75 8.66
CA VAL A 138 -1.99 15.58 8.23
C VAL A 138 -1.23 14.67 7.26
N LYS A 139 -0.36 15.24 6.41
CA LYS A 139 0.46 14.49 5.45
C LYS A 139 1.39 13.46 6.10
N TYR A 140 1.88 13.69 7.32
CA TYR A 140 2.81 12.77 8.00
C TYR A 140 2.12 11.82 8.98
N ILE A 141 0.80 11.92 9.14
CA ILE A 141 0.07 11.14 10.15
C ILE A 141 0.10 9.66 9.82
N GLN A 142 -0.03 9.30 8.54
CA GLN A 142 0.12 7.91 8.13
C GLN A 142 1.49 7.35 8.53
N ARG A 143 2.56 8.09 8.25
CA ARG A 143 3.92 7.67 8.57
C ARG A 143 4.14 7.53 10.08
N LEU A 144 3.54 8.43 10.86
CA LEU A 144 3.52 8.35 12.32
C LEU A 144 2.78 7.08 12.80
N VAL A 145 1.63 6.76 12.21
CA VAL A 145 0.84 5.56 12.56
C VAL A 145 1.59 4.28 12.20
N GLU A 146 2.27 4.22 11.05
CA GLU A 146 3.15 3.10 10.67
C GLU A 146 4.28 2.91 11.70
N ALA A 147 4.93 4.00 12.11
CA ALA A 147 5.96 3.96 13.13
C ALA A 147 5.41 3.47 14.49
N LEU A 148 4.24 3.95 14.90
CA LEU A 148 3.56 3.48 16.12
C LEU A 148 3.19 2.00 16.05
N ALA A 149 2.69 1.52 14.91
CA ALA A 149 2.37 0.10 14.72
C ALA A 149 3.63 -0.76 14.89
N SER A 150 4.75 -0.33 14.29
CA SER A 150 6.03 -1.04 14.45
C SER A 150 6.56 -0.98 15.90
N LEU A 151 6.30 0.09 16.65
CA LEU A 151 6.64 0.17 18.08
C LEU A 151 5.74 -0.73 18.92
N LEU A 152 4.47 -0.88 18.56
CA LEU A 152 3.52 -1.72 19.28
C LEU A 152 3.92 -3.20 19.25
N GLU A 153 4.47 -3.67 18.13
CA GLU A 153 4.96 -5.04 17.99
C GLU A 153 6.25 -5.30 18.79
N ASN A 154 7.10 -4.28 18.95
CA ASN A 154 8.46 -4.43 19.46
C ASN A 154 8.69 -3.91 20.89
N CYS A 155 7.77 -3.11 21.44
CA CYS A 155 7.95 -2.48 22.75
C CYS A 155 6.88 -2.91 23.77
N PRO A 156 7.27 -3.15 25.05
CA PRO A 156 6.34 -3.54 26.11
C PRO A 156 5.49 -2.36 26.65
N HIS A 157 5.78 -1.11 26.25
CA HIS A 157 5.08 0.09 26.71
C HIS A 157 3.76 0.33 25.99
N MET A 158 2.84 -0.62 26.11
CA MET A 158 1.57 -0.63 25.37
C MET A 158 0.67 0.57 25.72
N GLU A 159 0.59 0.96 27.00
CA GLU A 159 -0.22 2.11 27.44
C GLU A 159 0.23 3.42 26.76
N PHE A 160 1.54 3.64 26.64
CA PHE A 160 2.10 4.82 26.00
C PHE A 160 1.69 4.91 24.53
N ILE A 161 1.82 3.79 23.80
CA ILE A 161 1.50 3.72 22.38
C ILE A 161 -0.02 3.85 22.15
N LEU A 162 -0.84 3.22 22.99
CA LEU A 162 -2.30 3.37 22.93
C LEU A 162 -2.75 4.81 23.17
N ARG A 163 -2.08 5.53 24.09
CA ARG A 163 -2.37 6.94 24.34
C ARG A 163 -2.02 7.82 23.13
N TRP A 164 -0.93 7.52 22.42
CA TRP A 164 -0.59 8.16 21.14
C TRP A 164 -1.67 7.91 20.07
N CYS A 165 -2.11 6.66 19.91
CA CYS A 165 -3.16 6.30 18.96
C CYS A 165 -4.50 6.98 19.29
N GLN A 166 -4.88 7.05 20.56
CA GLN A 166 -6.11 7.72 20.98
C GLN A 166 -6.09 9.22 20.67
N VAL A 167 -5.00 9.90 21.04
CA VAL A 167 -4.86 11.35 20.85
C VAL A 167 -4.77 11.72 19.37
N SER A 168 -3.98 10.99 18.58
CA SER A 168 -3.89 11.20 17.14
C SER A 168 -5.24 11.03 16.45
N TYR A 169 -6.02 10.02 16.83
CA TYR A 169 -7.38 9.82 16.29
C TYR A 169 -8.34 10.95 16.69
N GLN A 170 -8.30 11.39 17.95
CA GLN A 170 -9.19 12.44 18.46
C GLN A 170 -8.95 13.81 17.82
N ILE A 171 -7.73 14.08 17.34
CA ILE A 171 -7.40 15.30 16.59
C ILE A 171 -7.86 15.21 15.13
N GLN A 172 -7.94 13.99 14.57
CA GLN A 172 -8.33 13.73 13.18
C GLN A 172 -9.86 13.68 12.96
N THR A 173 -10.65 13.33 13.97
CA THR A 173 -12.12 13.18 13.87
C THR A 173 -12.88 14.42 13.36
N PRO A 174 -12.52 15.69 13.67
CA PRO A 174 -13.16 16.83 13.03
C PRO A 174 -12.83 16.97 11.53
N LEU A 175 -11.75 16.36 11.04
CA LEU A 175 -11.37 16.37 9.61
C LEU A 175 -12.04 15.25 8.82
N CYS A 176 -12.21 14.05 9.40
CA CYS A 176 -12.88 12.93 8.73
C CYS A 176 -14.41 13.04 8.67
N SER A 177 -15.03 13.86 9.53
CA SER A 177 -16.49 14.10 9.51
C SER A 177 -16.94 15.05 8.40
N PHE A 178 -16.01 15.59 7.61
CA PHE A 178 -16.28 16.52 6.50
C PHE A 178 -16.15 15.90 5.10
N LEU A 179 -15.89 14.59 4.98
CA LEU A 179 -15.91 13.91 3.69
C LEU A 179 -17.25 13.16 3.52
N PRO A 180 -18.09 13.57 2.55
CA PRO A 180 -19.36 12.92 2.24
C PRO A 180 -19.21 11.54 1.61
#